data_AF-A0A355UEN8-F1
#
_entry.id   AF-A0A355UEN8-F1
#
_cell.length_a   1.000
_cell.length_b   1.000
_cell.length_c   1.000
_cell.angle_alpha   90.00
_cell.angle_beta   90.00
_cell.angle_gamma   90.00
#
_symmetry.space_group_name_H-M   'P 1'
#
loop_
_entity.id
_entity.type
_entity.pdbx_description
1 polymer ?
#
loop_
_entity_poly.entity_id
_entity_poly.type
_entity_poly.pdbx_seq_one_letter_code
_entity_poly.pdbx_strand_id
1 'polypeptide(L)'
;MNLKKNYRYLLVISLCLIALGVLLRTLFDKEQDVFNDPIYKFLFNLPLGLVLFLTVIFAPITEEIAFRSWACKRKAWIWISFAVSTVYVLIINVYGGIIYSVLFLLIIFFLKDKPKLRLYSFLILSSITFASLHYGNLQPMSFFLSFPQYVGIGLFCSYLTLRFNLLTSIIAHALNNFVAIATLGLFFNSDKPINFEGKTYKATFTNTTMEWGNNSVKTNTLGRETISFKNTTLGSIAERLIGAYDTKTYWIKQNEILSFRNYDLLVKQKDTNSFIDYKSVIDDLCKYTDLKIDTIKEKREVYVLNVKDWDKIIDKGEDWESKDPLFKTSVFALCSELSRGTIASREETPTIIPQKGVSNNIVWVDFNRLYKQKTFEEKKNMLYSSHGITLTKKDTLVNVIRIREK
;
A
#
# COMPACT_ATOMS: atom_id res chain seq x y z
N MET A 1 -20.04 8.79 42.81
CA MET A 1 -20.81 7.58 42.42
C MET A 1 -19.98 6.35 42.78
N ASN A 2 -20.33 5.64 43.86
CA ASN A 2 -19.54 4.52 44.38
C ASN A 2 -19.82 3.26 43.54
N LEU A 3 -19.13 3.13 42.40
CA LEU A 3 -19.33 2.11 41.37
C LEU A 3 -18.44 0.87 41.60
N LYS A 4 -18.51 0.23 42.77
CA LYS A 4 -18.18 -1.22 42.85
C LYS A 4 -19.32 -2.06 42.23
N LYS A 5 -19.95 -1.56 41.15
CA LYS A 5 -20.98 -2.32 40.42
C LYS A 5 -20.30 -3.43 39.64
N ASN A 6 -20.92 -4.59 39.68
CA ASN A 6 -20.42 -5.80 39.05
C ASN A 6 -20.69 -5.72 37.54
N TYR A 7 -19.79 -5.09 36.78
CA TYR A 7 -19.87 -4.97 35.32
C TYR A 7 -19.56 -6.28 34.57
N ARG A 8 -19.71 -7.44 35.23
CA ARG A 8 -19.42 -8.77 34.65
C ARG A 8 -20.16 -9.02 33.34
N TYR A 9 -21.38 -8.51 33.19
CA TYR A 9 -22.13 -8.65 31.94
C TYR A 9 -21.40 -7.99 30.75
N LEU A 10 -20.72 -6.85 30.94
CA LEU A 10 -19.92 -6.22 29.87
C LEU A 10 -18.73 -7.10 29.48
N LEU A 11 -18.06 -7.69 30.47
CA LEU A 11 -16.97 -8.62 30.21
C LEU A 11 -17.46 -9.84 29.41
N VAL A 12 -18.56 -10.47 29.81
CA VAL A 12 -19.11 -11.62 29.09
C VAL A 12 -19.50 -11.25 27.67
N ILE A 13 -20.25 -10.17 27.48
CA ILE A 13 -20.69 -9.71 26.15
C ILE A 13 -19.48 -9.38 25.26
N SER A 14 -18.48 -8.68 25.79
CA SER A 14 -17.27 -8.35 25.02
C SER A 14 -16.51 -9.58 24.58
N LEU A 15 -16.31 -10.57 25.46
CA LEU A 15 -15.66 -11.83 25.11
C LEU A 15 -16.46 -12.64 24.08
N CYS A 16 -17.79 -12.69 24.20
CA CYS A 16 -18.64 -13.34 23.20
C CYS A 16 -18.53 -12.68 21.82
N LEU A 17 -18.51 -11.35 21.76
CA LEU A 17 -18.35 -10.60 20.50
C LEU A 17 -16.97 -10.77 19.88
N ILE A 18 -15.91 -10.77 20.70
CA ILE A 18 -14.54 -11.09 20.27
C ILE A 18 -14.50 -12.50 19.66
N ALA A 19 -14.99 -13.50 20.39
CA ALA A 19 -15.02 -14.88 19.91
C ALA A 19 -15.86 -15.03 18.63
N LEU A 20 -17.00 -14.33 18.54
CA LEU A 20 -17.86 -14.35 17.35
C LEU A 20 -17.13 -13.78 16.12
N GLY A 21 -16.48 -12.61 16.23
CA GLY A 21 -15.77 -12.04 15.09
C GLY A 21 -14.60 -12.91 14.61
N VAL A 22 -13.84 -13.50 15.55
CA VAL A 22 -12.78 -14.45 15.22
C VAL A 22 -13.33 -15.69 14.52
N LEU A 23 -14.45 -16.25 15.03
CA LEU A 23 -15.12 -17.41 14.43
C LEU A 23 -15.63 -17.09 13.02
N LEU A 24 -16.30 -15.95 12.85
CA LEU A 24 -16.83 -15.52 11.55
C LEU A 24 -15.71 -15.36 10.52
N ARG A 25 -14.61 -14.69 10.90
CA ARG A 25 -13.44 -14.56 10.02
C ARG A 25 -12.87 -15.92 9.66
N THR A 26 -12.64 -16.80 10.63
CA THR A 26 -12.03 -18.11 10.40
C THR A 26 -12.90 -19.02 9.51
N LEU A 27 -14.22 -18.95 9.64
CA LEU A 27 -15.14 -19.83 8.91
C LEU A 27 -15.51 -19.33 7.51
N PHE A 28 -15.56 -18.01 7.31
CA PHE A 28 -16.14 -17.40 6.11
C PHE A 28 -15.13 -16.60 5.27
N ASP A 29 -13.95 -16.28 5.80
CA ASP A 29 -12.89 -15.54 5.09
C ASP A 29 -11.93 -16.52 4.38
N LYS A 30 -12.47 -17.39 3.51
CA LYS A 30 -11.76 -18.58 2.98
C LYS A 30 -10.81 -18.32 1.81
N GLU A 31 -10.92 -17.19 1.14
CA GLU A 31 -10.21 -16.91 -0.12
C GLU A 31 -9.19 -15.79 0.01
N GLN A 32 -9.02 -15.23 1.21
CA GLN A 32 -8.31 -13.96 1.35
C GLN A 32 -6.90 -14.16 1.89
N ASP A 33 -5.93 -13.72 1.09
CA ASP A 33 -4.59 -13.50 1.58
C ASP A 33 -4.60 -12.30 2.54
N VAL A 34 -4.28 -12.57 3.81
CA VAL A 34 -4.09 -11.56 4.86
C VAL A 34 -3.05 -10.51 4.42
N PHE A 35 -2.12 -10.85 3.52
CA PHE A 35 -1.14 -9.92 2.94
C PHE A 35 -1.72 -8.91 1.94
N ASN A 36 -3.04 -8.89 1.72
CA ASN A 36 -3.72 -7.89 0.90
C ASN A 36 -4.53 -6.87 1.72
N ASP A 37 -4.53 -6.97 3.06
CA ASP A 37 -5.21 -5.98 3.91
C ASP A 37 -4.49 -4.61 3.90
N PRO A 38 -5.23 -3.49 3.77
CA PRO A 38 -4.64 -2.15 3.68
C PRO A 38 -3.75 -1.76 4.86
N ILE A 39 -4.08 -2.20 6.08
CA ILE A 39 -3.30 -1.90 7.28
C ILE A 39 -1.88 -2.43 7.15
N TYR A 40 -1.70 -3.64 6.64
CA TYR A 40 -0.37 -4.20 6.50
C TYR A 40 0.43 -3.46 5.44
N LYS A 41 -0.17 -3.06 4.32
CA LYS A 41 0.48 -2.21 3.32
C LYS A 41 1.03 -0.93 3.96
N PHE A 42 0.27 -0.30 4.84
CA PHE A 42 0.73 0.87 5.58
C PHE A 42 1.89 0.53 6.53
N LEU A 43 1.74 -0.52 7.35
CA LEU A 43 2.74 -0.92 8.34
C LEU A 43 4.07 -1.35 7.71
N PHE A 44 4.06 -2.07 6.58
CA PHE A 44 5.27 -2.55 5.91
C PHE A 44 6.07 -1.47 5.20
N ASN A 45 5.46 -0.32 4.91
CA ASN A 45 6.19 0.82 4.34
C ASN A 45 6.90 1.68 5.40
N LEU A 46 6.68 1.40 6.69
CA LEU A 46 7.26 2.16 7.79
C LEU A 46 8.37 1.37 8.49
N PRO A 47 9.39 2.07 9.02
CA PRO A 47 10.37 1.44 9.90
C PRO A 47 9.67 0.79 11.09
N LEU A 48 10.05 -0.43 11.45
CA LEU A 48 9.37 -1.18 12.50
C LEU A 48 9.38 -0.49 13.86
N GLY A 49 10.45 0.23 14.21
CA GLY A 49 10.48 1.04 15.43
C GLY A 49 9.38 2.11 15.45
N LEU A 50 9.09 2.71 14.29
CA LEU A 50 7.99 3.66 14.13
C LEU A 50 6.63 2.94 14.18
N VAL A 51 6.49 1.76 13.57
CA VAL A 51 5.28 0.93 13.67
C VAL A 51 4.97 0.59 15.12
N LEU A 52 5.95 0.10 15.89
CA LEU A 52 5.77 -0.22 17.30
C LEU A 52 5.37 1.01 18.10
N PHE A 53 6.05 2.15 17.89
CA PHE A 53 5.69 3.39 18.56
C PHE A 53 4.25 3.84 18.23
N LEU A 54 3.88 3.84 16.94
CA LEU A 54 2.56 4.31 16.51
C LEU A 54 1.44 3.36 16.96
N THR A 55 1.57 2.06 16.72
CA THR A 55 0.47 1.10 16.91
C THR A 55 0.39 0.53 18.33
N VAL A 56 1.50 0.41 19.04
CA VAL A 56 1.53 -0.17 20.41
C VAL A 56 1.44 0.92 21.48
N ILE A 57 1.97 2.11 21.23
CA ILE A 57 2.02 3.18 22.24
C ILE A 57 1.04 4.30 21.90
N PHE A 58 1.24 4.99 20.78
CA PHE A 58 0.52 6.22 20.46
C PHE A 58 -0.97 5.99 20.18
N ALA A 59 -1.30 5.01 19.33
CA ALA A 59 -2.69 4.70 18.97
C ALA A 59 -3.51 4.26 20.20
N PRO A 60 -3.08 3.29 21.05
CA PRO A 60 -3.82 2.94 22.26
C PRO A 60 -4.02 4.10 23.23
N ILE A 61 -3.01 4.95 23.45
CA ILE A 61 -3.16 6.13 24.31
C ILE A 61 -4.24 7.07 23.76
N THR A 62 -4.14 7.43 22.48
CA THR A 62 -5.06 8.40 21.86
C THR A 62 -6.48 7.84 21.75
N GLU A 63 -6.64 6.59 21.34
CA GLU A 63 -7.94 5.93 21.18
C GLU A 63 -8.65 5.73 22.51
N GLU A 64 -7.95 5.31 23.55
CA GLU A 64 -8.56 5.15 24.87
C GLU A 64 -8.93 6.50 25.50
N ILE A 65 -8.09 7.54 25.34
CA ILE A 65 -8.44 8.89 25.78
C ILE A 65 -9.69 9.38 25.01
N ALA A 66 -9.75 9.17 23.70
CA ALA A 66 -10.87 9.56 22.87
C ALA A 66 -12.18 8.86 23.30
N PHE A 67 -12.16 7.52 23.34
CA PHE A 67 -13.38 6.72 23.41
C PHE A 67 -13.75 6.25 24.81
N ARG A 68 -12.86 6.32 25.81
CA ARG A 68 -13.12 5.83 27.19
C ARG A 68 -13.01 6.86 28.29
N SER A 69 -12.45 8.04 28.04
CA SER A 69 -12.33 9.09 29.07
C SER A 69 -13.67 9.45 29.72
N TRP A 70 -14.80 9.35 29.01
CA TRP A 70 -16.12 9.60 29.58
C TRP A 70 -16.45 8.71 30.79
N ALA A 71 -15.81 7.54 30.91
CA ALA A 71 -16.00 6.60 32.02
C ALA A 71 -15.17 6.96 33.27
N CYS A 72 -14.27 7.95 33.18
CA CYS A 72 -13.50 8.44 34.31
C CYS A 72 -14.37 9.16 35.35
N LYS A 73 -13.95 9.15 36.62
CA LYS A 73 -14.74 9.66 37.75
C LYS A 73 -15.04 11.17 37.69
N ARG A 74 -14.18 11.98 37.06
CA ARG A 74 -14.35 13.45 37.02
C ARG A 74 -15.17 13.86 35.80
N LYS A 75 -16.17 14.74 36.00
CA LYS A 75 -17.08 15.21 34.93
C LYS A 75 -16.34 15.86 33.75
N ALA A 76 -15.20 16.51 33.99
CA ALA A 76 -14.39 17.13 32.94
C ALA A 76 -13.92 16.12 31.88
N TRP A 77 -13.68 14.86 32.25
CA TRP A 77 -13.24 13.83 31.32
C TRP A 77 -14.28 13.47 30.26
N ILE A 78 -15.57 13.75 30.49
CA ILE A 78 -16.61 13.59 29.47
C ILE A 78 -16.39 14.59 28.33
N TRP A 79 -16.04 15.83 28.66
CA TRP A 79 -15.75 16.87 27.68
C TRP A 79 -14.41 16.64 26.97
N ILE A 80 -13.40 16.11 27.68
CA ILE A 80 -12.14 15.67 27.06
C ILE A 80 -12.43 14.54 26.06
N SER A 81 -13.19 13.53 26.47
CA SER A 81 -13.62 12.43 25.59
C SER A 81 -14.33 12.97 24.35
N PHE A 82 -15.30 13.86 24.54
CA PHE A 82 -16.01 14.52 23.43
C PHE A 82 -15.05 15.22 22.48
N ALA A 83 -14.21 16.15 22.97
CA ALA A 83 -13.31 16.93 22.13
C ALA A 83 -12.34 16.05 21.34
N VAL A 84 -11.67 15.11 22.02
CA VAL A 84 -10.66 14.25 21.39
C VAL A 84 -11.31 13.27 20.41
N SER A 85 -12.39 12.60 20.78
CA SER A 85 -13.06 11.65 19.86
C SER A 85 -13.73 12.35 18.68
N THR A 86 -14.33 13.53 18.86
CA THR A 86 -14.86 14.33 17.76
C THR A 86 -13.78 14.69 16.75
N VAL A 87 -12.65 15.24 17.21
CA VAL A 87 -11.53 15.59 16.32
C VAL A 87 -10.98 14.35 15.64
N TYR A 88 -10.78 13.26 16.38
CA TYR A 88 -10.26 11.99 15.85
C TYR A 88 -11.17 11.44 14.74
N VAL A 89 -12.48 11.37 14.96
CA VAL A 89 -13.44 10.86 13.97
C VAL A 89 -13.54 11.82 12.78
N LEU A 90 -13.52 13.15 12.98
CA LEU A 90 -13.57 14.14 11.90
C LEU A 90 -12.37 14.03 10.94
N ILE A 91 -11.17 13.77 11.47
CA ILE A 91 -9.96 13.58 10.66
C ILE A 91 -10.09 12.35 9.76
N ILE A 92 -10.73 11.28 10.25
CA ILE A 92 -10.89 10.02 9.50
C ILE A 92 -12.09 10.11 8.53
N ASN A 93 -13.21 10.67 8.98
CA ASN A 93 -14.42 10.82 8.19
C ASN A 93 -15.25 12.02 8.69
N VAL A 94 -15.26 13.10 7.90
CA VAL A 94 -15.94 14.35 8.25
C VAL A 94 -17.43 14.13 8.58
N TYR A 95 -18.16 13.40 7.75
CA TYR A 95 -19.59 13.15 7.96
C TYR A 95 -19.84 12.29 9.21
N GLY A 96 -19.04 11.22 9.39
CA GLY A 96 -19.08 10.38 10.57
C GLY A 96 -18.78 11.16 11.85
N GLY A 97 -17.82 12.09 11.80
CA GLY A 97 -17.45 12.95 12.93
C GLY A 97 -18.56 13.91 13.33
N ILE A 98 -19.26 14.50 12.36
CA ILE A 98 -20.43 15.35 12.62
C ILE A 98 -21.54 14.53 13.30
N ILE A 99 -21.90 13.39 12.73
CA ILE A 99 -22.95 12.51 13.29
C ILE A 99 -22.58 12.07 14.71
N TYR A 100 -21.35 11.59 14.91
CA TYR A 100 -20.84 11.17 16.21
C TYR A 100 -20.91 12.31 17.23
N SER A 101 -20.48 13.51 16.86
CA SER A 101 -20.49 14.68 17.75
C SER A 101 -21.91 15.03 18.21
N VAL A 102 -22.86 15.03 17.27
CA VAL A 102 -24.26 15.30 17.57
C VAL A 102 -24.80 14.24 18.52
N LEU A 103 -24.61 12.95 18.23
CA LEU A 103 -25.05 11.86 19.11
C LEU A 103 -24.42 11.95 20.51
N PHE A 104 -23.13 12.27 20.61
CA PHE A 104 -22.44 12.43 21.89
C PHE A 104 -23.04 13.57 22.72
N LEU A 105 -23.30 14.72 22.10
CA LEU A 105 -23.96 15.86 22.76
C LEU A 105 -25.40 15.53 23.15
N LEU A 106 -26.15 14.82 22.31
CA LEU A 106 -27.50 14.35 22.63
C LEU A 106 -27.49 13.50 23.91
N ILE A 107 -26.51 12.58 24.04
CA ILE A 107 -26.35 11.76 25.25
C ILE A 107 -26.03 12.65 26.48
N ILE A 108 -25.16 13.65 26.35
CA ILE A 108 -24.82 14.55 27.47
C ILE A 108 -26.05 15.32 27.94
N PHE A 109 -26.79 15.95 27.03
CA PHE A 109 -27.85 16.89 27.38
C PHE A 109 -29.18 16.22 27.69
N PHE A 110 -29.62 15.26 26.87
CA PHE A 110 -30.94 14.64 27.02
C PHE A 110 -30.97 13.47 28.01
N LEU A 111 -29.83 12.85 28.30
CA LEU A 111 -29.73 11.72 29.23
C LEU A 111 -29.05 12.10 30.56
N LYS A 112 -28.91 13.40 30.86
CA LYS A 112 -28.25 13.89 32.08
C LYS A 112 -28.84 13.30 33.37
N ASP A 113 -30.18 13.16 33.41
CA ASP A 113 -30.94 12.68 34.57
C ASP A 113 -31.20 11.16 34.53
N LYS A 114 -30.75 10.48 33.48
CA LYS A 114 -30.95 9.02 33.26
C LYS A 114 -29.59 8.30 33.26
N PRO A 115 -28.90 8.17 34.40
CA PRO A 115 -27.49 7.74 34.45
C PRO A 115 -27.25 6.33 33.89
N LYS A 116 -28.20 5.39 34.06
CA LYS A 116 -28.09 4.05 33.47
C LYS A 116 -28.17 4.09 31.95
N LEU A 117 -29.17 4.79 31.41
CA LEU A 117 -29.36 4.92 29.97
C LEU A 117 -28.18 5.65 29.34
N ARG A 118 -27.73 6.74 29.96
CA ARG A 118 -26.55 7.50 29.56
C ARG A 118 -25.29 6.62 29.47
N LEU A 119 -25.05 5.78 30.47
CA LEU A 119 -23.95 4.83 30.47
C LEU A 119 -24.02 3.87 29.28
N TYR A 120 -25.18 3.25 29.05
CA TYR A 120 -25.36 2.32 27.94
C TYR A 120 -25.21 3.01 26.58
N SER A 121 -25.75 4.22 26.43
CA SER A 121 -25.60 4.99 25.20
C SER A 121 -24.14 5.31 24.90
N PHE A 122 -23.34 5.70 25.90
CA PHE A 122 -21.91 5.90 25.69
C PHE A 122 -21.18 4.61 25.34
N LEU A 123 -21.48 3.50 26.02
CA LEU A 123 -20.88 2.20 25.71
C LEU A 123 -21.13 1.78 24.27
N ILE A 124 -22.38 1.93 23.80
CA ILE A 124 -22.78 1.59 22.43
C ILE A 124 -22.10 2.53 21.43
N LEU A 125 -22.28 3.84 21.59
CA LEU A 125 -21.75 4.84 20.66
C LEU A 125 -20.23 4.72 20.52
N SER A 126 -19.50 4.71 21.64
CA SER A 126 -18.04 4.65 21.61
C SER A 126 -17.48 3.33 21.09
N SER A 127 -18.16 2.20 21.30
CA SER A 127 -17.68 0.89 20.82
C SER A 127 -18.01 0.65 19.34
N ILE A 128 -19.20 1.08 18.88
CA ILE A 128 -19.57 1.04 17.47
C ILE A 128 -18.67 1.98 16.67
N THR A 129 -18.50 3.23 17.13
CA THR A 129 -17.63 4.18 16.43
C THR A 129 -16.19 3.68 16.39
N PHE A 130 -15.66 3.19 17.52
CA PHE A 130 -14.33 2.58 17.54
C PHE A 130 -14.19 1.47 16.48
N ALA A 131 -15.17 0.56 16.39
CA ALA A 131 -15.17 -0.49 15.37
C ALA A 131 -15.24 0.07 13.95
N SER A 132 -16.12 1.03 13.69
CA SER A 132 -16.28 1.65 12.37
C SER A 132 -15.02 2.34 11.85
N LEU A 133 -14.18 2.90 12.74
CA LEU A 133 -12.92 3.53 12.35
C LEU A 133 -11.90 2.54 11.80
N HIS A 134 -12.08 1.24 12.08
CA HIS A 134 -11.24 0.18 11.55
C HIS A 134 -11.67 -0.32 10.17
N TYR A 135 -12.71 0.28 9.55
CA TYR A 135 -13.16 -0.07 8.19
C TYR A 135 -12.03 0.02 7.16
N GLY A 136 -11.18 1.04 7.27
CA GLY A 136 -10.04 1.24 6.36
C GLY A 136 -8.86 0.29 6.61
N ASN A 137 -8.87 -0.51 7.66
CA ASN A 137 -7.75 -1.38 8.01
C ASN A 137 -7.79 -2.72 7.28
N LEU A 138 -8.99 -3.22 6.98
CA LEU A 138 -9.22 -4.52 6.37
C LEU A 138 -9.96 -4.35 5.04
N GLN A 139 -9.94 -5.40 4.23
CA GLN A 139 -10.83 -5.49 3.08
C GLN A 139 -12.32 -5.49 3.53
N PRO A 140 -13.27 -5.00 2.72
CA PRO A 140 -14.64 -4.77 3.17
C PRO A 140 -15.31 -6.02 3.78
N MET A 141 -15.16 -7.19 3.15
CA MET A 141 -15.73 -8.44 3.67
C MET A 141 -15.10 -8.84 5.01
N SER A 142 -13.77 -8.89 5.09
CA SER A 142 -13.06 -9.20 6.33
C SER A 142 -13.41 -8.21 7.45
N PHE A 143 -13.62 -6.94 7.12
CA PHE A 143 -14.10 -5.94 8.07
C PHE A 143 -15.48 -6.31 8.61
N PHE A 144 -16.46 -6.61 7.75
CA PHE A 144 -17.81 -6.95 8.22
C PHE A 144 -17.82 -8.22 9.07
N LEU A 145 -17.01 -9.22 8.73
CA LEU A 145 -16.83 -10.42 9.55
C LEU A 145 -16.14 -10.13 10.89
N SER A 146 -15.16 -9.22 10.90
CA SER A 146 -14.40 -8.82 12.11
C SER A 146 -15.09 -7.72 12.92
N PHE A 147 -16.16 -7.11 12.42
CA PHE A 147 -16.85 -6.00 13.07
C PHE A 147 -17.31 -6.34 14.50
N PRO A 148 -17.92 -7.53 14.76
CA PRO A 148 -18.25 -7.93 16.13
C PRO A 148 -17.02 -7.97 17.03
N GLN A 149 -15.87 -8.43 16.54
CA GLN A 149 -14.63 -8.47 17.33
C GLN A 149 -14.19 -7.06 17.73
N TYR A 150 -14.18 -6.10 16.80
CA TYR A 150 -13.82 -4.72 17.13
C TYR A 150 -14.77 -4.07 18.13
N VAL A 151 -16.09 -4.30 18.00
CA VAL A 151 -17.08 -3.84 19.00
C VAL A 151 -16.80 -4.49 20.36
N GLY A 152 -16.49 -5.78 20.36
CA GLY A 152 -16.13 -6.53 21.56
C GLY A 152 -14.89 -5.96 22.26
N ILE A 153 -13.82 -5.66 21.52
CA ILE A 153 -12.60 -5.01 22.05
C ILE A 153 -12.95 -3.64 22.66
N GLY A 154 -13.77 -2.84 21.98
CA GLY A 154 -14.21 -1.54 22.52
C GLY A 154 -15.00 -1.65 23.83
N LEU A 155 -15.88 -2.64 23.94
CA LEU A 155 -16.61 -2.93 25.17
C LEU A 155 -15.70 -3.49 26.27
N PHE A 156 -14.72 -4.31 25.93
CA PHE A 156 -13.73 -4.84 26.87
C PHE A 156 -12.89 -3.71 27.49
N CYS A 157 -12.40 -2.79 26.67
CA CYS A 157 -11.68 -1.59 27.13
C CYS A 157 -12.57 -0.68 28.00
N SER A 158 -13.84 -0.53 27.63
CA SER A 158 -14.82 0.16 28.48
C SER A 158 -15.01 -0.51 29.85
N TYR A 159 -15.09 -1.84 29.87
CA TYR A 159 -15.18 -2.61 31.11
C TYR A 159 -13.96 -2.37 32.00
N LEU A 160 -12.75 -2.41 31.43
CA LEU A 160 -11.51 -2.16 32.18
C LEU A 160 -11.47 -0.74 32.75
N THR A 161 -11.87 0.26 31.97
CA THR A 161 -11.92 1.65 32.43
C THR A 161 -12.92 1.85 33.58
N LEU A 162 -14.12 1.27 33.46
CA LEU A 162 -15.17 1.36 34.48
C LEU A 162 -14.82 0.59 35.77
N ARG A 163 -14.16 -0.57 35.64
CA ARG A 163 -13.82 -1.44 36.78
C ARG A 163 -12.55 -0.98 37.50
N PHE A 164 -11.54 -0.56 36.74
CA PHE A 164 -10.22 -0.21 37.25
C PHE A 164 -9.97 1.28 37.04
N ASN A 165 -9.42 1.65 35.88
CA ASN A 165 -9.15 3.02 35.46
C ASN A 165 -8.73 3.06 33.98
N LEU A 166 -8.58 4.26 33.43
CA LEU A 166 -8.18 4.48 32.03
C LEU A 166 -6.79 3.89 31.70
N LEU A 167 -5.83 3.97 32.62
CA LEU A 167 -4.49 3.44 32.41
C LEU A 167 -4.50 1.92 32.20
N THR A 168 -5.32 1.18 32.95
CA THR A 168 -5.49 -0.27 32.75
C THR A 168 -6.02 -0.59 31.36
N SER A 169 -6.93 0.23 30.83
CA SER A 169 -7.46 0.09 29.47
C SER A 169 -6.38 0.34 28.41
N ILE A 170 -5.61 1.43 28.57
CA ILE A 170 -4.47 1.76 27.69
C ILE A 170 -3.46 0.62 27.64
N ILE A 171 -3.06 0.08 28.79
CA ILE A 171 -2.08 -1.01 28.86
C ILE A 171 -2.64 -2.28 28.20
N ALA A 172 -3.90 -2.63 28.45
CA ALA A 172 -4.52 -3.81 27.84
C ALA A 172 -4.65 -3.68 26.31
N HIS A 173 -5.01 -2.50 25.82
CA HIS A 173 -5.09 -2.22 24.39
C HIS A 173 -3.69 -2.24 23.75
N ALA A 174 -2.71 -1.60 24.38
CA ALA A 174 -1.31 -1.68 23.95
C ALA A 174 -0.82 -3.13 23.86
N LEU A 175 -1.13 -3.96 24.88
CA LEU A 175 -0.76 -5.37 24.86
C LEU A 175 -1.47 -6.14 23.74
N ASN A 176 -2.75 -5.88 23.48
CA ASN A 176 -3.49 -6.48 22.36
C ASN A 176 -2.81 -6.15 21.02
N ASN A 177 -2.45 -4.88 20.82
CA ASN A 177 -1.79 -4.45 19.58
C ASN A 177 -0.37 -5.00 19.47
N PHE A 178 0.36 -5.10 20.59
CA PHE A 178 1.66 -5.74 20.64
C PHE A 178 1.57 -7.22 20.26
N VAL A 179 0.61 -7.96 20.82
CA VAL A 179 0.39 -9.37 20.47
C VAL A 179 0.04 -9.49 18.99
N ALA A 180 -0.83 -8.63 18.44
CA ALA A 180 -1.13 -8.62 17.03
C ALA A 180 0.14 -8.42 16.18
N ILE A 181 0.96 -7.41 16.47
CA ILE A 181 2.23 -7.17 15.75
C ILE A 181 3.25 -8.30 15.94
N ALA A 182 3.35 -8.87 17.13
CA ALA A 182 4.24 -9.98 17.39
C ALA A 182 3.81 -11.24 16.62
N THR A 183 2.51 -11.55 16.59
CA THR A 183 1.98 -12.67 15.82
C THR A 183 2.22 -12.47 14.33
N LEU A 184 2.03 -11.25 13.82
CA LEU A 184 2.45 -10.87 12.49
C LEU A 184 3.92 -11.25 12.30
N GLY A 185 4.85 -10.70 13.08
CA GLY A 185 6.29 -10.97 12.94
C GLY A 185 6.66 -12.46 12.93
N LEU A 186 5.93 -13.30 13.68
CA LEU A 186 6.10 -14.76 13.68
C LEU A 186 5.60 -15.44 12.40
N PHE A 187 4.47 -14.98 11.84
CA PHE A 187 3.94 -15.45 10.55
C PHE A 187 4.71 -14.87 9.34
N PHE A 188 5.47 -13.78 9.52
CA PHE A 188 6.32 -13.17 8.49
C PHE A 188 7.74 -13.73 8.41
N ASN A 189 8.03 -14.87 9.05
CA ASN A 189 9.30 -15.55 8.84
C ASN A 189 9.44 -15.97 7.37
N SER A 190 10.65 -15.81 6.81
CA SER A 190 10.92 -16.11 5.40
C SER A 190 10.49 -17.55 5.08
N ASP A 191 9.60 -17.69 4.12
CA ASP A 191 9.33 -18.99 3.50
C ASP A 191 10.65 -19.62 3.06
N LYS A 192 10.70 -20.96 3.04
CA LYS A 192 11.87 -21.67 2.52
C LYS A 192 12.19 -21.12 1.13
N PRO A 193 13.48 -20.85 0.83
CA PRO A 193 13.89 -20.41 -0.49
C PRO A 193 13.35 -21.34 -1.57
N ILE A 194 12.61 -20.77 -2.51
CA ILE A 194 12.19 -21.46 -3.72
C ILE A 194 13.38 -21.43 -4.67
N ASN A 195 13.94 -22.60 -4.94
CA ASN A 195 15.00 -22.74 -5.92
C ASN A 195 14.40 -23.32 -7.20
N PHE A 196 14.68 -22.67 -8.32
CA PHE A 196 14.30 -23.17 -9.64
C PHE A 196 15.44 -22.99 -10.64
N GLU A 197 15.44 -23.87 -11.64
CA GLU A 197 16.58 -24.04 -12.53
C GLU A 197 16.10 -24.11 -13.98
N GLY A 198 16.57 -23.15 -14.78
CA GLY A 198 16.33 -23.10 -16.22
C GLY A 198 17.48 -23.70 -17.01
N LYS A 199 17.45 -23.57 -18.35
CA LYS A 199 18.54 -24.07 -19.21
C LYS A 199 19.85 -23.31 -19.00
N THR A 200 19.79 -21.98 -18.86
CA THR A 200 20.97 -21.11 -18.77
C THR A 200 21.22 -20.51 -17.39
N TYR A 201 20.38 -20.81 -16.39
CA TYR A 201 20.47 -20.19 -15.07
C TYR A 201 20.05 -21.10 -13.92
N LYS A 202 20.48 -20.72 -12.72
CA LYS A 202 19.93 -21.15 -11.43
C LYS A 202 19.37 -19.93 -10.71
N ALA A 203 18.18 -20.06 -10.14
CA ALA A 203 17.49 -18.98 -9.45
C ALA A 203 17.10 -19.38 -8.04
N THR A 204 17.20 -18.42 -7.13
CA THR A 204 16.69 -18.49 -5.77
C THR A 204 15.73 -17.32 -5.57
N PHE A 205 14.53 -17.64 -5.12
CA PHE A 205 13.47 -16.70 -4.82
C PHE A 205 13.02 -16.88 -3.38
N THR A 206 13.08 -15.81 -2.61
CA THR A 206 12.82 -15.81 -1.17
C THR A 206 11.98 -14.62 -0.80
N ASN A 207 11.01 -14.81 0.09
CA ASN A 207 10.39 -13.67 0.76
C ASN A 207 11.45 -12.96 1.59
N THR A 208 11.48 -11.63 1.51
CA THR A 208 12.29 -10.87 2.46
C THR A 208 11.62 -10.89 3.82
N THR A 209 12.40 -11.20 4.86
CA THR A 209 11.97 -10.97 6.24
C THR A 209 11.68 -9.49 6.46
N MET A 210 10.75 -9.20 7.37
CA MET A 210 10.53 -7.83 7.84
C MET A 210 11.83 -7.30 8.46
N GLU A 211 12.55 -6.42 7.76
CA GLU A 211 13.81 -5.87 8.25
C GLU A 211 13.55 -4.81 9.33
N TRP A 212 14.16 -5.03 10.50
CA TRP A 212 14.05 -4.17 11.67
C TRP A 212 15.00 -2.96 11.52
N GLY A 213 14.72 -2.00 10.61
CA GLY A 213 15.51 -0.77 10.50
C GLY A 213 15.42 0.00 9.18
N ASN A 214 16.06 1.18 9.11
CA ASN A 214 16.09 2.08 7.94
C ASN A 214 17.00 1.60 6.78
N ASN A 215 17.59 0.41 6.87
CA ASN A 215 18.67 -0.03 5.99
C ASN A 215 18.24 -1.06 4.94
N SER A 216 16.98 -1.07 4.52
CA SER A 216 16.56 -1.94 3.44
C SER A 216 17.10 -1.41 2.11
N VAL A 217 18.34 -1.77 1.77
CA VAL A 217 18.97 -1.38 0.51
C VAL A 217 18.26 -2.11 -0.63
N LYS A 218 17.42 -1.38 -1.36
CA LYS A 218 16.86 -1.86 -2.62
C LYS A 218 17.96 -1.89 -3.68
N THR A 219 18.55 -3.06 -3.90
CA THR A 219 19.49 -3.28 -5.00
C THR A 219 18.82 -4.02 -6.13
N ASN A 220 18.79 -3.41 -7.31
CA ASN A 220 18.25 -4.01 -8.52
C ASN A 220 19.34 -4.03 -9.59
N THR A 221 19.81 -5.23 -9.94
CA THR A 221 20.82 -5.49 -10.96
C THR A 221 20.21 -6.35 -12.04
N LEU A 222 20.24 -5.87 -13.28
CA LEU A 222 19.85 -6.60 -14.49
C LEU A 222 21.10 -6.78 -15.35
N GLY A 223 21.78 -7.91 -15.19
CA GLY A 223 22.97 -8.27 -15.95
C GLY A 223 22.76 -9.52 -16.79
N ARG A 224 23.61 -9.70 -17.81
CA ARG A 224 23.57 -10.88 -18.68
C ARG A 224 23.91 -12.18 -17.96
N GLU A 225 24.73 -12.07 -16.90
CA GLU A 225 25.26 -13.20 -16.12
C GLU A 225 24.63 -13.31 -14.73
N THR A 226 24.06 -12.22 -14.23
CA THR A 226 23.44 -12.16 -12.91
C THR A 226 22.28 -11.18 -12.91
N ILE A 227 21.15 -11.62 -12.36
CA ILE A 227 20.01 -10.77 -12.05
C ILE A 227 19.82 -10.80 -10.53
N SER A 228 19.69 -9.64 -9.91
CA SER A 228 19.45 -9.53 -8.47
C SER A 228 18.40 -8.48 -8.21
N PHE A 229 17.31 -8.85 -7.58
CA PHE A 229 16.36 -7.94 -6.97
C PHE A 229 16.40 -8.17 -5.48
N LYS A 230 16.50 -7.09 -4.71
CA LYS A 230 16.37 -7.15 -3.26
C LYS A 230 15.23 -6.28 -2.76
N ASN A 231 14.48 -6.80 -1.79
CA ASN A 231 13.37 -6.10 -1.15
C ASN A 231 12.42 -5.42 -2.17
N THR A 232 11.98 -6.20 -3.16
CA THR A 232 11.16 -5.71 -4.29
C THR A 232 9.88 -6.53 -4.42
N THR A 233 8.77 -5.87 -4.71
CA THR A 233 7.48 -6.55 -4.92
C THR A 233 7.50 -7.44 -6.17
N LEU A 234 6.74 -8.53 -6.15
CA LEU A 234 6.66 -9.48 -7.25
C LEU A 234 6.28 -8.80 -8.58
N GLY A 235 5.35 -7.85 -8.54
CA GLY A 235 4.89 -7.12 -9.73
C GLY A 235 5.99 -6.25 -10.33
N SER A 236 6.80 -5.58 -9.49
CA SER A 236 7.94 -4.79 -9.94
C SER A 236 9.08 -5.65 -10.48
N ILE A 237 9.31 -6.84 -9.92
CA ILE A 237 10.26 -7.83 -10.46
C ILE A 237 9.82 -8.23 -11.87
N ALA A 238 8.57 -8.67 -12.02
CA ALA A 238 7.99 -9.06 -13.30
C ALA A 238 8.08 -7.94 -14.34
N GLU A 239 7.68 -6.72 -13.97
CA GLU A 239 7.69 -5.55 -14.85
C GLU A 239 9.09 -5.26 -15.42
N ARG A 240 10.12 -5.37 -14.58
CA ARG A 240 11.52 -5.14 -14.95
C ARG A 240 12.07 -6.26 -15.84
N LEU A 241 11.80 -7.51 -15.49
CA LEU A 241 12.17 -8.66 -16.35
C LEU A 241 11.46 -8.57 -17.71
N ILE A 242 10.20 -8.12 -17.75
CA ILE A 242 9.44 -7.92 -19.00
C ILE A 242 10.15 -6.91 -19.91
N GLY A 243 10.59 -5.80 -19.33
CA GLY A 243 11.32 -4.78 -20.08
C GLY A 243 12.67 -5.26 -20.62
N ALA A 244 13.28 -6.26 -19.97
CA ALA A 244 14.57 -6.81 -20.39
C ALA A 244 14.46 -7.88 -21.48
N TYR A 245 13.39 -8.70 -21.51
CA TYR A 245 13.25 -9.75 -22.53
C TYR A 245 12.73 -9.25 -23.88
N ASP A 246 11.84 -8.25 -23.91
CA ASP A 246 11.26 -7.70 -25.14
C ASP A 246 11.61 -6.23 -25.30
N THR A 247 12.73 -5.99 -25.98
CA THR A 247 13.21 -4.64 -26.31
C THR A 247 12.68 -4.12 -27.63
N LYS A 248 11.98 -4.96 -28.42
CA LYS A 248 11.52 -4.63 -29.78
C LYS A 248 10.08 -4.16 -29.80
N THR A 249 9.28 -4.56 -28.82
CA THR A 249 7.87 -4.19 -28.74
C THR A 249 7.64 -3.27 -27.55
N TYR A 250 6.92 -2.17 -27.77
CA TYR A 250 6.43 -1.34 -26.68
C TYR A 250 5.15 -1.93 -26.12
N TRP A 251 5.11 -2.14 -24.82
CA TRP A 251 3.93 -2.59 -24.10
C TRP A 251 3.55 -1.58 -23.04
N ILE A 252 2.26 -1.30 -22.92
CA ILE A 252 1.74 -0.63 -21.73
C ILE A 252 1.71 -1.68 -20.64
N LYS A 253 2.39 -1.43 -19.52
CA LYS A 253 2.44 -2.35 -18.39
C LYS A 253 1.45 -1.88 -17.33
N GLN A 254 0.59 -2.79 -16.90
CA GLN A 254 -0.38 -2.55 -15.84
C GLN A 254 -0.13 -3.56 -14.73
N ASN A 255 0.48 -3.08 -13.64
CA ASN A 255 0.70 -3.87 -12.44
C ASN A 255 -0.52 -3.78 -11.52
N GLU A 256 -1.23 -4.88 -11.39
CA GLU A 256 -2.44 -5.05 -10.59
C GLU A 256 -2.20 -5.91 -9.35
N ILE A 257 -0.94 -6.27 -9.08
CA ILE A 257 -0.58 -7.00 -7.86
C ILE A 257 -0.83 -6.10 -6.67
N LEU A 258 -1.74 -6.54 -5.80
CA LEU A 258 -2.12 -5.82 -4.59
C LEU A 258 -1.20 -6.15 -3.41
N SER A 259 -0.58 -7.34 -3.42
CA SER A 259 0.36 -7.74 -2.38
C SER A 259 1.56 -6.80 -2.34
N PHE A 260 1.83 -6.31 -1.13
CA PHE A 260 3.01 -5.52 -0.82
C PHE A 260 4.18 -6.41 -0.36
N ARG A 261 4.04 -7.74 -0.45
CA ARG A 261 5.12 -8.65 -0.06
C ARG A 261 6.35 -8.37 -0.91
N ASN A 262 7.48 -8.21 -0.23
CA ASN A 262 8.77 -8.02 -0.87
C ASN A 262 9.51 -9.36 -0.96
N TYR A 263 10.29 -9.46 -2.03
CA TYR A 263 11.02 -10.66 -2.38
C TYR A 263 12.45 -10.30 -2.77
N ASP A 264 13.33 -11.25 -2.49
CA ASP A 264 14.67 -11.31 -3.04
C ASP A 264 14.66 -12.35 -4.17
N LEU A 265 15.09 -11.93 -5.36
CA LEU A 265 15.30 -12.81 -6.51
C LEU A 265 16.76 -12.72 -6.91
N LEU A 266 17.48 -13.84 -6.84
CA LEU A 266 18.85 -13.96 -7.34
C LEU A 266 18.87 -15.00 -8.44
N VAL A 267 19.27 -14.61 -9.64
CA VAL A 267 19.48 -15.48 -10.79
C VAL A 267 20.94 -15.41 -11.19
N LYS A 268 21.59 -16.56 -11.29
CA LYS A 268 22.98 -16.68 -11.76
C LYS A 268 23.03 -17.54 -13.01
N GLN A 269 23.83 -17.12 -13.98
CA GLN A 269 24.12 -17.92 -15.16
C GLN A 269 24.77 -19.24 -14.73
N LYS A 270 24.43 -20.31 -15.44
CA LYS A 270 25.15 -21.58 -15.34
C LYS A 270 26.47 -21.50 -16.11
N ASP A 271 27.33 -22.49 -15.92
CA ASP A 271 28.51 -22.74 -16.78
C ASP A 271 28.10 -23.24 -18.17
N THR A 272 27.23 -22.49 -18.80
CA THR A 272 26.80 -22.60 -20.19
C THR A 272 27.29 -21.32 -20.86
N ASN A 273 27.92 -21.40 -22.03
CA ASN A 273 28.35 -20.23 -22.83
C ASN A 273 27.18 -19.37 -23.35
N SER A 274 25.99 -19.47 -22.73
CA SER A 274 24.76 -18.78 -23.09
C SER A 274 24.30 -17.91 -21.94
N PHE A 275 23.96 -16.65 -22.25
CA PHE A 275 23.44 -15.69 -21.29
C PHE A 275 22.09 -16.11 -20.69
N ILE A 276 21.73 -15.49 -19.57
CA ILE A 276 20.44 -15.71 -18.92
C ILE A 276 19.31 -15.34 -19.88
N ASP A 277 18.37 -16.26 -20.08
CA ASP A 277 17.13 -15.98 -20.82
C ASP A 277 16.07 -15.41 -19.86
N TYR A 278 15.89 -14.10 -19.91
CA TYR A 278 14.91 -13.37 -19.10
C TYR A 278 13.47 -13.88 -19.27
N LYS A 279 13.10 -14.35 -20.47
CA LYS A 279 11.76 -14.87 -20.71
C LYS A 279 11.54 -16.17 -19.95
N SER A 280 12.50 -17.08 -20.02
CA SER A 280 12.47 -18.32 -19.24
C SER A 280 12.39 -18.05 -17.73
N VAL A 281 13.12 -17.04 -17.22
CA VAL A 281 13.06 -16.62 -15.81
C VAL A 281 11.63 -16.19 -15.42
N ILE A 282 10.94 -15.41 -16.25
CA ILE A 282 9.56 -14.99 -16.00
C ILE A 282 8.60 -16.17 -16.06
N ASP A 283 8.73 -17.01 -17.08
CA ASP A 283 7.86 -18.18 -17.25
C ASP A 283 7.96 -19.11 -16.03
N ASP A 284 9.17 -19.31 -15.50
CA ASP A 284 9.36 -20.07 -14.27
C ASP A 284 8.86 -19.32 -13.03
N LEU A 285 9.08 -18.02 -12.93
CA LEU A 285 8.52 -17.21 -11.84
C LEU A 285 6.99 -17.32 -11.78
N CYS A 286 6.30 -17.29 -12.92
CA CYS A 286 4.85 -17.50 -13.03
C CYS A 286 4.41 -18.92 -12.64
N LYS A 287 5.28 -19.94 -12.74
CA LYS A 287 4.94 -21.31 -12.30
C LYS A 287 5.03 -21.45 -10.79
N TYR A 288 6.05 -20.85 -10.18
CA TYR A 288 6.35 -21.01 -8.76
C TYR A 288 5.73 -19.95 -7.85
N THR A 289 5.02 -18.98 -8.42
CA THR A 289 4.32 -17.93 -7.68
C THR A 289 2.88 -17.79 -8.17
N ASP A 290 2.09 -17.00 -7.46
CA ASP A 290 0.74 -16.61 -7.89
C ASP A 290 0.74 -15.52 -8.96
N LEU A 291 1.88 -15.28 -9.62
CA LEU A 291 1.98 -14.34 -10.72
C LEU A 291 1.27 -14.87 -11.96
N LYS A 292 0.42 -14.03 -12.55
CA LYS A 292 -0.18 -14.21 -13.87
C LYS A 292 0.12 -13.00 -14.74
N ILE A 293 0.63 -13.27 -15.95
CA ILE A 293 0.93 -12.25 -16.95
C ILE A 293 0.10 -12.55 -18.18
N ASP A 294 -0.79 -11.63 -18.54
CA ASP A 294 -1.65 -11.73 -19.71
C ASP A 294 -1.45 -10.53 -20.62
N THR A 295 -1.54 -10.75 -21.93
CA THR A 295 -1.55 -9.67 -22.92
C THR A 295 -2.97 -9.46 -23.42
N ILE A 296 -3.51 -8.25 -23.24
CA ILE A 296 -4.82 -7.87 -23.75
C ILE A 296 -4.73 -6.71 -24.74
N LYS A 297 -5.76 -6.54 -25.55
CA LYS A 297 -5.97 -5.37 -26.39
C LYS A 297 -7.08 -4.53 -25.79
N GLU A 298 -6.80 -3.26 -25.53
CA GLU A 298 -7.75 -2.34 -24.91
C GLU A 298 -7.83 -1.04 -25.71
N LYS A 299 -9.03 -0.48 -25.84
CA LYS A 299 -9.21 0.84 -26.46
C LYS A 299 -8.93 1.90 -25.39
N ARG A 300 -7.89 2.70 -25.59
CA ARG A 300 -7.50 3.76 -24.67
C ARG A 300 -7.26 5.07 -25.41
N GLU A 301 -7.53 6.15 -24.72
CA GLU A 301 -7.05 7.47 -25.11
C GLU A 301 -5.56 7.56 -24.73
N VAL A 302 -4.71 7.82 -25.72
CA VAL A 302 -3.25 7.87 -25.54
C VAL A 302 -2.65 9.07 -26.24
N TYR A 303 -1.43 9.43 -25.85
CA TYR A 303 -0.60 10.38 -26.56
C TYR A 303 0.45 9.63 -27.38
N VAL A 304 0.46 9.85 -28.69
CA VAL A 304 1.44 9.27 -29.60
C VAL A 304 2.64 10.19 -29.68
N LEU A 305 3.82 9.66 -29.37
CA LEU A 305 5.11 10.34 -29.51
C LEU A 305 5.52 10.33 -30.98
N ASN A 306 5.42 11.49 -31.63
CA ASN A 306 5.77 11.71 -33.03
C ASN A 306 7.07 12.52 -33.11
N VAL A 307 7.97 12.09 -33.98
CA VAL A 307 9.23 12.78 -34.26
C VAL A 307 9.35 12.95 -35.77
N LYS A 308 9.58 14.19 -36.21
CA LYS A 308 9.70 14.49 -37.64
C LYS A 308 11.06 14.05 -38.22
N ASP A 309 12.15 14.28 -37.48
CA ASP A 309 13.52 13.96 -37.90
C ASP A 309 14.22 13.12 -36.81
N TRP A 310 14.04 11.79 -36.82
CA TRP A 310 14.69 10.91 -35.83
C TRP A 310 16.21 11.03 -35.84
N ASP A 311 16.81 11.18 -37.02
CA ASP A 311 18.26 11.25 -37.21
C ASP A 311 18.88 12.41 -36.42
N LYS A 312 18.25 13.60 -36.40
CA LYS A 312 18.74 14.77 -35.65
C LYS A 312 18.74 14.61 -34.14
N ILE A 313 17.93 13.70 -33.58
CA ILE A 313 17.86 13.43 -32.13
C ILE A 313 18.81 12.30 -31.75
N ILE A 314 19.04 11.36 -32.67
CA ILE A 314 19.98 10.25 -32.51
C ILE A 314 21.44 10.77 -32.60
N ASP A 315 21.70 11.74 -33.48
CA ASP A 315 23.06 12.19 -33.85
C ASP A 315 23.65 13.31 -32.97
N LYS A 316 22.90 13.85 -32.00
CA LYS A 316 23.42 14.84 -31.02
C LYS A 316 24.45 14.28 -30.02
N GLY A 317 24.91 13.05 -30.21
CA GLY A 317 25.79 12.32 -29.30
C GLY A 317 27.26 12.81 -29.25
N GLU A 318 27.65 13.74 -30.12
CA GLU A 318 29.04 14.23 -30.23
C GLU A 318 29.29 15.63 -29.65
N ASP A 319 28.27 16.32 -29.13
CA ASP A 319 28.43 17.69 -28.63
C ASP A 319 28.92 17.70 -27.15
N TRP A 320 30.12 17.17 -26.92
CA TRP A 320 30.75 17.06 -25.59
C TRP A 320 31.11 18.41 -24.95
N GLU A 321 30.98 19.53 -25.68
CA GLU A 321 31.26 20.88 -25.20
C GLU A 321 30.03 21.63 -24.64
N SER A 322 28.82 21.09 -24.79
CA SER A 322 27.63 21.73 -24.24
C SER A 322 27.56 21.55 -22.71
N LYS A 323 27.39 22.66 -21.98
CA LYS A 323 27.41 22.73 -20.50
C LYS A 323 26.27 21.97 -19.78
N ASP A 324 25.32 21.39 -20.52
CA ASP A 324 24.19 20.64 -19.97
C ASP A 324 24.27 19.16 -20.38
N PRO A 325 24.47 18.20 -19.45
CA PRO A 325 24.66 16.81 -19.81
C PRO A 325 23.36 16.21 -20.37
N LEU A 326 23.35 15.89 -21.67
CA LEU A 326 22.29 15.09 -22.29
C LEU A 326 22.34 13.66 -21.76
N PHE A 327 21.18 13.08 -21.46
CA PHE A 327 21.06 11.69 -21.04
C PHE A 327 20.70 10.80 -22.22
N LYS A 328 21.43 9.69 -22.32
CA LYS A 328 21.17 8.61 -23.25
C LYS A 328 19.98 7.78 -22.75
N THR A 329 18.87 7.79 -23.47
CA THR A 329 17.70 6.95 -23.18
C THR A 329 17.19 6.28 -24.45
N SER A 330 16.28 5.32 -24.33
CA SER A 330 15.62 4.71 -25.49
C SER A 330 14.25 5.33 -25.73
N VAL A 331 13.72 5.26 -26.95
CA VAL A 331 12.37 5.77 -27.27
C VAL A 331 11.31 5.17 -26.36
N PHE A 332 11.39 3.87 -26.09
CA PHE A 332 10.42 3.19 -25.23
C PHE A 332 10.57 3.61 -23.77
N ALA A 333 11.81 3.77 -23.30
CA ALA A 333 12.07 4.31 -21.97
C ALA A 333 11.53 5.74 -21.83
N LEU A 334 11.72 6.60 -22.84
CA LEU A 334 11.17 7.95 -22.85
C LEU A 334 9.63 7.95 -22.76
N CYS A 335 8.94 7.08 -23.52
CA CYS A 335 7.48 6.95 -23.43
C CYS A 335 7.05 6.54 -22.02
N SER A 336 7.71 5.52 -21.43
CA SER A 336 7.41 5.05 -20.09
C SER A 336 7.61 6.14 -19.02
N GLU A 337 8.70 6.90 -19.13
CA GLU A 337 9.02 7.98 -18.17
C GLU A 337 8.07 9.17 -18.29
N LEU A 338 7.66 9.54 -19.50
CA LEU A 338 6.67 10.60 -19.69
C LEU A 338 5.27 10.19 -19.20
N SER A 339 4.98 8.89 -19.21
CA SER A 339 3.76 8.33 -18.62
C SER A 339 3.80 8.23 -17.10
N ARG A 340 4.91 8.58 -16.44
CA ARG A 340 4.96 8.65 -14.98
C ARG A 340 4.49 10.03 -14.49
N GLY A 341 3.56 10.00 -13.53
CA GLY A 341 3.14 11.19 -12.80
C GLY A 341 4.26 11.75 -11.93
N THR A 342 4.17 13.04 -11.61
CA THR A 342 5.01 13.59 -10.55
C THR A 342 4.34 13.35 -9.21
N ILE A 343 5.11 13.18 -8.13
CA ILE A 343 4.59 13.04 -6.75
C ILE A 343 3.68 14.24 -6.37
N ALA A 344 3.88 15.40 -7.01
CA ALA A 344 3.13 16.64 -6.77
C ALA A 344 1.86 16.82 -7.64
N SER A 345 1.69 16.06 -8.73
CA SER A 345 0.54 16.23 -9.64
C SER A 345 -0.58 15.26 -9.28
N ARG A 346 -1.74 15.78 -8.85
CA ARG A 346 -3.01 15.03 -8.73
C ARG A 346 -3.65 14.69 -10.09
N GLU A 347 -3.01 15.03 -11.20
CA GLU A 347 -3.51 14.79 -12.56
C GLU A 347 -3.39 13.31 -12.94
N GLU A 348 -4.38 12.80 -13.68
CA GLU A 348 -4.30 11.48 -14.31
C GLU A 348 -3.06 11.43 -15.21
N THR A 349 -2.25 10.40 -15.03
CA THR A 349 -1.01 10.24 -15.78
C THR A 349 -1.31 9.85 -17.23
N PRO A 350 -0.94 10.65 -18.23
CA PRO A 350 -1.26 10.34 -19.62
C PRO A 350 -0.49 9.11 -20.09
N THR A 351 -1.19 8.22 -20.77
CA THR A 351 -0.57 7.05 -21.40
C THR A 351 0.09 7.48 -22.71
N ILE A 352 1.39 7.24 -22.85
CA ILE A 352 2.19 7.64 -24.01
C ILE A 352 2.71 6.39 -24.70
N ILE A 353 2.60 6.38 -26.02
CA ILE A 353 3.06 5.28 -26.88
C ILE A 353 3.95 5.83 -28.00
N PRO A 354 4.93 5.06 -28.49
CA PRO A 354 5.69 5.45 -29.67
C PRO A 354 4.80 5.47 -30.92
N GLN A 355 5.16 6.31 -31.89
CA GLN A 355 4.57 6.25 -33.22
C GLN A 355 4.76 4.86 -33.85
N LYS A 356 3.74 4.39 -34.57
CA LYS A 356 3.76 3.08 -35.24
C LYS A 356 4.97 2.97 -36.17
N GLY A 357 5.72 1.88 -36.06
CA GLY A 357 6.90 1.60 -36.90
C GLY A 357 8.21 2.16 -36.34
N VAL A 358 8.17 2.92 -35.24
CA VAL A 358 9.39 3.39 -34.56
C VAL A 358 10.00 2.25 -33.75
N SER A 359 11.26 1.93 -34.05
CA SER A 359 12.08 0.99 -33.27
C SER A 359 12.54 1.62 -31.96
N ASN A 360 12.98 0.78 -31.02
CA ASN A 360 13.50 1.23 -29.74
C ASN A 360 14.92 1.82 -29.85
N ASN A 361 15.06 2.88 -30.64
CA ASN A 361 16.33 3.55 -30.89
C ASN A 361 16.78 4.32 -29.64
N ILE A 362 18.08 4.58 -29.57
CA ILE A 362 18.66 5.42 -28.54
C ILE A 362 18.54 6.88 -28.95
N VAL A 363 18.07 7.71 -28.04
CA VAL A 363 17.94 9.16 -28.20
C VAL A 363 18.62 9.89 -27.06
N TRP A 364 19.10 11.10 -27.38
CA TRP A 364 19.70 12.01 -26.41
C TRP A 364 18.68 13.06 -26.01
N VAL A 365 18.35 13.13 -24.71
CA VAL A 365 17.40 14.09 -24.17
C VAL A 365 17.93 14.70 -22.87
N ASP A 366 17.64 15.98 -22.66
CA ASP A 366 17.95 16.65 -21.39
C ASP A 366 16.98 16.19 -20.28
N PHE A 367 17.41 15.16 -19.54
CA PHE A 367 16.63 14.57 -18.45
C PHE A 367 16.48 15.50 -17.24
N ASN A 368 17.48 16.34 -16.97
CA ASN A 368 17.45 17.30 -15.86
C ASN A 368 16.38 18.37 -16.06
N ARG A 369 16.12 18.77 -17.32
CA ARG A 369 15.03 19.69 -17.66
C ARG A 369 13.66 19.00 -17.76
N LEU A 370 13.60 17.69 -17.99
CA LEU A 370 12.36 16.89 -17.99
C LEU A 370 11.80 16.60 -16.60
N TYR A 371 12.64 16.51 -15.57
CA TYR A 371 12.28 15.94 -14.26
C TYR A 371 12.03 16.95 -13.13
N LYS A 372 12.32 18.25 -13.31
CA LYS A 372 12.10 19.28 -12.27
C LYS A 372 10.62 19.62 -12.08
N GLN A 373 9.84 18.77 -11.39
CA GLN A 373 8.45 19.05 -10.95
C GLN A 373 7.55 19.71 -12.03
N LYS A 374 7.75 19.38 -13.30
CA LYS A 374 7.01 19.97 -14.41
C LYS A 374 5.69 19.24 -14.63
N THR A 375 4.64 20.00 -14.90
CA THR A 375 3.34 19.49 -15.36
C THR A 375 3.50 18.77 -16.71
N PHE A 376 2.50 17.97 -17.09
CA PHE A 376 2.52 17.26 -18.37
C PHE A 376 2.64 18.22 -19.58
N GLU A 377 1.90 19.32 -19.56
CA GLU A 377 1.93 20.31 -20.65
C GLU A 377 3.29 21.02 -20.74
N GLU A 378 3.95 21.29 -19.62
CA GLU A 378 5.33 21.83 -19.62
C GLU A 378 6.33 20.84 -20.22
N LYS A 379 6.21 19.53 -19.90
CA LYS A 379 7.03 18.48 -20.52
C LYS A 379 6.81 18.42 -22.03
N LYS A 380 5.55 18.44 -22.47
CA LYS A 380 5.15 18.41 -23.89
C LYS A 380 5.68 19.61 -24.67
N ASN A 381 5.50 20.82 -24.16
CA ASN A 381 5.99 22.05 -24.81
C ASN A 381 7.52 22.06 -24.93
N MET A 382 8.22 21.56 -23.92
CA MET A 382 9.67 21.48 -23.93
C MET A 382 10.21 20.42 -24.89
N LEU A 383 9.57 19.25 -24.96
CA LEU A 383 9.90 18.21 -25.94
C LEU A 383 9.76 18.75 -27.37
N TYR A 384 8.71 19.54 -27.62
CA TYR A 384 8.52 20.19 -28.90
C TYR A 384 9.60 21.24 -29.18
N SER A 385 9.85 22.18 -28.26
CA SER A 385 10.78 23.28 -28.49
C SER A 385 12.25 22.85 -28.57
N SER A 386 12.65 21.86 -27.77
CA SER A 386 14.06 21.47 -27.63
C SER A 386 14.46 20.31 -28.56
N HIS A 387 13.50 19.46 -28.93
CA HIS A 387 13.76 18.24 -29.68
C HIS A 387 12.83 18.06 -30.89
N GLY A 388 11.86 18.95 -31.13
CA GLY A 388 10.89 18.79 -32.21
C GLY A 388 9.95 17.60 -32.03
N ILE A 389 9.89 17.03 -30.82
CA ILE A 389 9.05 15.87 -30.48
C ILE A 389 7.64 16.38 -30.16
N THR A 390 6.62 15.89 -30.87
CA THR A 390 5.23 16.23 -30.61
C THR A 390 4.50 15.05 -29.95
N LEU A 391 3.56 15.37 -29.06
CA LEU A 391 2.64 14.41 -28.45
C LEU A 391 1.24 14.67 -28.98
N THR A 392 0.70 13.73 -29.77
CA THR A 392 -0.63 13.88 -30.38
C THR A 392 -1.62 12.93 -29.70
N LYS A 393 -2.70 13.49 -29.17
CA LYS A 393 -3.76 12.71 -28.53
C LYS A 393 -4.53 11.89 -29.55
N LYS A 394 -4.81 10.61 -29.24
CA LYS A 394 -5.51 9.69 -30.13
C LYS A 394 -6.19 8.57 -29.35
N ASP A 395 -7.40 8.21 -29.76
CA ASP A 395 -8.04 6.97 -29.34
C ASP A 395 -7.57 5.81 -30.21
N THR A 396 -6.98 4.79 -29.60
CA THR A 396 -6.51 3.63 -30.35
C THR A 396 -6.53 2.34 -29.54
N LEU A 397 -6.45 1.22 -30.25
CA LEU A 397 -6.32 -0.10 -29.64
C LEU A 397 -4.85 -0.31 -29.29
N VAL A 398 -4.57 -0.47 -28.01
CA VAL A 398 -3.21 -0.65 -27.50
C VAL A 398 -3.06 -2.03 -26.89
N ASN A 399 -1.84 -2.56 -26.99
CA ASN A 399 -1.50 -3.79 -26.30
C ASN A 399 -1.07 -3.48 -24.86
N VAL A 400 -1.71 -4.14 -23.91
CA VAL A 400 -1.45 -3.99 -22.48
C VAL A 400 -1.00 -5.33 -21.92
N ILE A 401 0.15 -5.36 -21.26
CA ILE A 401 0.57 -6.47 -20.42
C ILE A 401 0.02 -6.22 -19.02
N ARG A 402 -0.90 -7.09 -18.58
CA ARG A 402 -1.43 -7.10 -17.22
C ARG A 402 -0.61 -8.06 -16.38
N ILE A 403 -0.11 -7.57 -15.25
CA ILE A 403 0.63 -8.32 -14.25
C ILE A 403 -0.26 -8.40 -13.02
N ARG A 404 -0.79 -9.57 -12.69
CA ARG A 404 -1.79 -9.75 -11.63
C ARG A 404 -1.53 -11.01 -10.81
N GLU A 405 -2.18 -11.12 -9.66
CA GLU A 405 -2.24 -12.36 -8.87
C GLU A 405 -3.26 -13.34 -9.50
N LYS A 406 -3.02 -14.64 -9.35
CA LYS A 406 -3.80 -15.73 -9.94
C LYS A 406 -5.22 -15.82 -9.40
#